data_AF-A0A7K9WZQ7-F1
#
_entry.id   AF-A0A7K9WZQ7-F1
#
_cell.length_a   1.000
_cell.length_b   1.000
_cell.length_c   1.000
_cell.angle_alpha   90.00
_cell.angle_beta   90.00
_cell.angle_gamma   90.00
#
_symmetry.space_group_name_H-M   'P 1'
#
loop_
_entity.id
_entity.type
_entity.pdbx_description
1 polymer ?
#
loop_
_entity_poly.entity_id
_entity_poly.type
_entity_poly.pdbx_seq_one_letter_code
_entity_poly.pdbx_strand_id
1 'polypeptide(L)'
;SLPLQVQNFGCYPVRNLTLRMALPALGYRRATFLSVTRVLADNATCLLQPPPEEPRPRGTATVVPVHPEDLLHVDRLDCGNAWCQELSCRLGRLDRGGEVSVHVLRTIHNDFFRAAKFRSVRVVSTVWLGVPGSSVLVLEEGAHRREV
;
A
#
# COMPACT_ATOMS: atom_id res chain seq x y z
N SER A 1 -14.32 0.59 1.24
CA SER A 1 -13.38 0.26 0.15
C SER A 1 -12.26 1.30 0.13
N LEU A 2 -11.09 0.96 -0.41
CA LEU A 2 -9.98 1.90 -0.64
C LEU A 2 -9.80 2.05 -2.16
N PRO A 3 -10.29 3.14 -2.77
CA PRO A 3 -10.11 3.41 -4.19
C PRO A 3 -8.71 3.99 -4.46
N LEU A 4 -8.06 3.52 -5.52
CA LEU A 4 -6.79 4.02 -6.02
C LEU A 4 -6.94 4.34 -7.50
N GLN A 5 -6.44 5.49 -7.92
CA GLN A 5 -6.49 5.93 -9.31
C GLN A 5 -5.08 6.29 -9.76
N VAL A 6 -4.70 5.82 -10.94
CA VAL A 6 -3.44 6.17 -11.60
C VAL A 6 -3.79 6.82 -12.92
N GLN A 7 -3.33 8.05 -13.15
CA GLN A 7 -3.62 8.83 -14.34
C GLN A 7 -2.31 9.24 -15.04
N ASN A 8 -2.29 9.19 -16.36
CA ASN A 8 -1.17 9.65 -17.16
C ASN A 8 -1.40 11.08 -17.68
N PHE A 9 -0.82 12.06 -16.99
CA PHE A 9 -0.82 13.46 -17.46
C PHE A 9 0.28 13.75 -18.49
N GLY A 10 1.15 12.79 -18.79
CA GLY A 10 2.25 12.95 -19.74
C GLY A 10 1.80 12.99 -21.19
N CYS A 11 2.72 13.41 -22.07
CA CYS A 11 2.47 13.52 -23.51
C CYS A 11 2.45 12.17 -24.22
N TYR A 12 3.06 11.13 -23.63
CA TYR A 12 3.29 9.83 -24.25
C TYR A 12 2.60 8.70 -23.47
N PRO A 13 2.18 7.63 -24.18
CA PRO A 13 1.63 6.46 -23.53
C PRO A 13 2.69 5.75 -22.70
N VAL A 14 2.31 5.30 -21.50
CA VAL A 14 3.19 4.56 -20.58
C VAL A 14 2.74 3.11 -20.42
N ARG A 15 3.69 2.21 -20.17
CA ARG A 15 3.48 0.77 -20.04
C ARG A 15 4.32 0.21 -18.91
N ASN A 16 4.02 -1.04 -18.51
CA ASN A 16 4.76 -1.79 -17.50
C ASN A 16 4.83 -1.07 -16.14
N LEU A 17 3.80 -0.27 -15.83
CA LEU A 17 3.63 0.31 -14.52
C LEU A 17 3.20 -0.78 -13.53
N THR A 18 3.78 -0.74 -12.34
CA THR A 18 3.39 -1.64 -11.24
C THR A 18 2.94 -0.81 -10.06
N LEU A 19 1.65 -0.84 -9.75
CA LEU A 19 1.11 -0.27 -8.53
C LEU A 19 1.32 -1.26 -7.38
N ARG A 20 2.03 -0.87 -6.34
CA ARG A 20 2.23 -1.66 -5.12
C ARG A 20 1.55 -1.00 -3.94
N MET A 21 1.01 -1.81 -3.05
CA MET A 21 0.44 -1.34 -1.79
C MET A 21 0.82 -2.30 -0.65
N ALA A 22 1.23 -1.74 0.48
CA ALA A 22 1.41 -2.50 1.71
C ALA A 22 0.25 -2.20 2.65
N LEU A 23 -0.45 -3.27 3.06
CA LEU A 23 -1.63 -3.20 3.91
C LEU A 23 -1.31 -3.85 5.26
N PRO A 24 -1.28 -3.07 6.37
CA PRO A 24 -1.08 -3.64 7.69
C PRO A 24 -2.28 -4.52 8.04
N ALA A 25 -2.03 -5.80 8.29
CA ALA A 25 -3.05 -6.85 8.39
C ALA A 25 -3.04 -7.56 9.74
N LEU A 26 -1.84 -7.82 10.30
CA LEU A 26 -1.67 -8.56 11.54
C LEU A 26 -0.86 -7.76 12.57
N GLY A 27 -1.36 -7.70 13.81
CA GLY A 27 -0.69 -7.05 14.93
C GLY A 27 0.16 -8.02 15.76
N TYR A 28 0.30 -7.71 17.05
CA TYR A 28 0.97 -8.58 18.02
C TYR A 28 0.40 -10.00 18.02
N ARG A 29 1.29 -11.00 18.16
CA ARG A 29 0.97 -12.44 18.04
C ARG A 29 0.22 -12.82 16.74
N ARG A 30 0.42 -12.05 15.67
CA ARG A 30 -0.25 -12.26 14.36
C ARG A 30 -1.78 -12.18 14.45
N ALA A 31 -2.32 -11.45 15.42
CA ALA A 31 -3.75 -11.19 15.52
C ALA A 31 -4.23 -10.34 14.33
N THR A 32 -5.16 -10.87 13.55
CA THR A 32 -5.70 -10.20 12.36
C THR A 32 -6.58 -9.02 12.75
N PHE A 33 -6.34 -7.85 12.16
CA PHE A 33 -7.18 -6.67 12.33
C PHE A 33 -7.65 -6.06 11.00
N LEU A 34 -7.03 -6.45 9.88
CA LEU A 34 -7.46 -6.07 8.54
C LEU A 34 -7.33 -7.27 7.60
N SER A 35 -8.32 -7.45 6.73
CA SER A 35 -8.26 -8.46 5.66
C SER A 35 -8.74 -7.87 4.35
N VAL A 36 -8.01 -8.11 3.26
CA VAL A 36 -8.48 -7.83 1.91
C VAL A 36 -9.45 -8.93 1.50
N THR A 37 -10.70 -8.58 1.20
CA THR A 37 -11.73 -9.53 0.79
C THR A 37 -11.83 -9.68 -0.72
N ARG A 38 -11.55 -8.59 -1.45
CA ARG A 38 -11.57 -8.59 -2.91
C ARG A 38 -10.76 -7.41 -3.46
N VAL A 39 -10.22 -7.59 -4.66
CA VAL A 39 -9.60 -6.52 -5.45
C VAL A 39 -10.36 -6.44 -6.76
N LEU A 40 -10.82 -5.24 -7.12
CA LEU A 40 -11.51 -4.97 -8.38
C LEU A 40 -10.63 -4.04 -9.22
N ALA A 41 -10.36 -4.44 -10.47
CA ALA A 41 -9.61 -3.63 -11.42
C ALA A 41 -9.98 -4.03 -12.85
N ASP A 42 -10.19 -3.05 -13.73
CA ASP A 42 -10.66 -3.30 -15.10
C ASP A 42 -9.51 -3.43 -16.13
N ASN A 43 -8.40 -2.72 -15.91
CA ASN A 43 -7.22 -2.74 -16.78
C ASN A 43 -5.92 -2.93 -15.98
N ALA A 44 -5.95 -3.85 -15.02
CA ALA A 44 -4.79 -4.26 -14.25
C ALA A 44 -4.91 -5.72 -13.79
N THR A 45 -3.77 -6.39 -13.68
CA THR A 45 -3.68 -7.73 -13.07
C THR A 45 -3.05 -7.61 -11.70
N CYS A 46 -3.80 -7.97 -10.67
CA CYS A 46 -3.39 -7.81 -9.28
C CYS A 46 -3.11 -9.15 -8.59
N LEU A 47 -2.06 -9.18 -7.78
CA LEU A 47 -1.67 -10.32 -6.94
C LEU A 47 -1.54 -9.84 -5.50
N LEU A 48 -2.23 -10.52 -4.59
CA LEU A 48 -2.14 -10.28 -3.16
C LEU A 48 -1.23 -11.32 -2.52
N GLN A 49 -0.16 -10.87 -1.88
CA GLN A 49 0.78 -11.70 -1.15
C GLN A 49 0.46 -11.61 0.35
N PRO A 50 0.40 -12.76 1.06
CA PRO A 50 0.18 -12.79 2.49
C PRO A 50 1.40 -12.19 3.24
N PRO A 51 1.24 -11.84 4.53
CA PRO A 51 2.37 -11.38 5.31
C PRO A 51 3.38 -12.52 5.50
N PRO A 52 4.70 -12.23 5.52
CA PRO A 52 5.73 -13.25 5.70
C PRO A 52 5.51 -14.05 7.00
N GLU A 53 5.81 -15.34 6.96
CA GLU A 53 5.65 -16.26 8.10
C GLU A 53 6.72 -16.06 9.18
N GLU A 54 7.94 -15.71 8.77
CA GLU A 54 9.07 -15.48 9.68
C GLU A 54 9.53 -14.01 9.64
N PRO A 55 9.99 -13.45 10.78
CA PRO A 55 10.73 -12.19 10.77
C PRO A 55 11.94 -12.35 9.87
N ARG A 56 12.12 -11.44 8.90
CA ARG A 56 13.26 -11.49 7.97
C ARG A 56 14.59 -11.62 8.75
N PRO A 57 15.58 -12.37 8.23
CA PRO A 57 16.86 -12.55 8.89
C PRO A 57 17.52 -11.21 9.25
N ARG A 58 18.25 -11.21 10.38
CA ARG A 58 18.95 -10.04 10.95
C ARG A 58 19.71 -9.27 9.87
N GLY A 59 19.37 -8.00 9.68
CA GLY A 59 20.02 -7.10 8.72
C GLY A 59 19.06 -6.28 7.85
N THR A 60 17.78 -6.67 7.80
CA THR A 60 16.68 -5.81 7.31
C THR A 60 15.73 -5.56 8.48
N ALA A 61 15.15 -4.36 8.59
CA ALA A 61 14.33 -3.95 9.73
C ALA A 61 13.25 -5.01 10.03
N THR A 62 13.46 -5.80 11.08
CA THR A 62 12.46 -6.75 11.58
C THR A 62 11.32 -5.92 12.15
N VAL A 63 10.15 -5.99 11.51
CA VAL A 63 8.93 -5.39 12.07
C VAL A 63 8.72 -6.03 13.44
N VAL A 64 8.74 -5.21 14.49
CA VAL A 64 8.42 -5.65 15.84
C VAL A 64 7.00 -5.17 16.13
N PRO A 65 5.99 -6.06 16.10
CA PRO A 65 4.64 -5.67 16.45
C PRO A 65 4.61 -5.15 17.88
N VAL A 66 4.00 -3.99 18.08
CA VAL A 66 3.92 -3.35 19.40
C VAL A 66 2.96 -4.14 20.30
N HIS A 67 3.35 -4.36 21.55
CA HIS A 67 2.57 -5.13 22.51
C HIS A 67 1.26 -4.40 22.87
N PRO A 68 0.12 -5.11 23.06
CA PRO A 68 -1.17 -4.51 23.38
C PRO A 68 -1.24 -3.47 24.50
N GLU A 69 -0.48 -3.56 25.60
CA GLU A 69 -0.43 -2.49 26.60
C GLU A 69 0.26 -1.21 26.10
N ASP A 70 1.26 -1.35 25.25
CA ASP A 70 1.98 -0.22 24.66
C ASP A 70 1.16 0.45 23.55
N LEU A 71 0.21 -0.29 22.97
CA LEU A 71 -0.74 0.21 21.98
C LEU A 71 -1.65 1.32 22.54
N LEU A 72 -1.79 1.46 23.87
CA LEU A 72 -2.48 2.60 24.49
C LEU A 72 -1.83 3.95 24.13
N HIS A 73 -0.55 3.94 23.79
CA HIS A 73 0.23 5.13 23.41
C HIS A 73 0.47 5.22 21.89
N VAL A 74 -0.03 4.25 21.13
CA VAL A 74 0.11 4.18 19.68
C VAL A 74 -1.21 4.56 19.03
N ASP A 75 -1.21 5.66 18.28
CA ASP A 75 -2.39 6.15 17.55
C ASP A 75 -2.36 5.76 16.06
N ARG A 76 -1.37 4.97 15.64
CA ARG A 76 -1.10 4.63 14.25
C ARG A 76 -0.58 3.20 14.08
N LEU A 77 -1.23 2.43 13.20
CA LEU A 77 -0.79 1.10 12.75
C LEU A 77 -0.41 1.15 11.29
N ASP A 78 0.83 0.75 10.98
CA ASP A 78 1.37 0.66 9.62
C ASP A 78 2.39 -0.49 9.52
N CYS A 79 3.08 -0.59 8.39
CA CYS A 79 4.05 -1.68 8.17
C CYS A 79 5.34 -1.57 9.00
N GLY A 80 5.53 -0.50 9.77
CA GLY A 80 6.62 -0.38 10.73
C GLY A 80 6.34 -1.11 12.05
N ASN A 81 5.06 -1.24 12.43
CA ASN A 81 4.63 -1.84 13.69
C ASN A 81 3.54 -2.94 13.54
N ALA A 82 3.22 -3.34 12.31
CA ALA A 82 2.31 -4.43 11.99
C ALA A 82 2.80 -5.23 10.77
N TRP A 83 2.44 -6.50 10.72
CA TRP A 83 2.72 -7.34 9.56
C TRP A 83 1.83 -6.95 8.39
N CYS A 84 2.45 -6.74 7.23
CA CYS A 84 1.75 -6.28 6.04
C CYS A 84 1.54 -7.37 5.00
N GLN A 85 0.36 -7.36 4.40
CA GLN A 85 0.11 -7.97 3.10
C GLN A 85 0.61 -7.02 2.02
N GLU A 86 1.08 -7.57 0.90
CA GLU A 86 1.51 -6.77 -0.25
C GLU A 86 0.59 -7.03 -1.44
N LEU A 87 -0.03 -5.99 -1.96
CA LEU A 87 -0.78 -6.03 -3.21
C LEU A 87 0.11 -5.48 -4.33
N SER A 88 0.29 -6.25 -5.39
CA SER A 88 1.03 -5.82 -6.59
C SER A 88 0.12 -5.92 -7.81
N CYS A 89 -0.14 -4.80 -8.46
CA CYS A 89 -0.97 -4.67 -9.64
C CYS A 89 -0.14 -4.23 -10.84
N ARG A 90 0.02 -5.11 -11.82
CA ARG A 90 0.58 -4.76 -13.12
C ARG A 90 -0.49 -4.06 -13.94
N LEU A 91 -0.29 -2.77 -14.22
CA LEU A 91 -1.24 -1.97 -14.96
C LEU A 91 -1.12 -2.22 -16.47
N GLY A 92 -2.22 -2.08 -17.17
CA GLY A 92 -2.25 -2.02 -18.63
C GLY A 92 -1.52 -0.79 -19.18
N ARG A 93 -1.57 -0.62 -20.50
CA ARG A 93 -1.09 0.59 -21.15
C ARG A 93 -1.99 1.77 -20.74
N LEU A 94 -1.38 2.88 -20.29
CA LEU A 94 -2.08 4.15 -20.07
C LEU A 94 -1.75 5.13 -21.18
N ASP A 95 -2.73 5.46 -22.00
CA ASP A 95 -2.66 6.55 -22.97
C ASP A 95 -2.62 7.92 -22.28
N ARG A 96 -2.29 8.97 -23.04
CA ARG A 96 -2.36 10.35 -22.55
C ARG A 96 -3.77 10.66 -22.05
N GLY A 97 -3.88 11.15 -20.82
CA GLY A 97 -5.15 11.41 -20.15
C GLY A 97 -5.89 10.16 -19.68
N GLY A 98 -5.40 8.96 -20.01
CA GLY A 98 -5.98 7.70 -19.59
C GLY A 98 -5.76 7.43 -18.10
N GLU A 99 -6.66 6.62 -17.54
CA GLU A 99 -6.65 6.26 -16.13
C GLU A 99 -6.87 4.77 -15.90
N VAL A 100 -6.42 4.29 -14.75
CA VAL A 100 -6.73 2.96 -14.23
C VAL A 100 -7.16 3.09 -12.78
N SER A 101 -8.27 2.45 -12.44
CA SER A 101 -8.81 2.40 -11.09
C SER A 101 -8.65 1.01 -10.50
N VAL A 102 -8.19 0.95 -9.24
CA VAL A 102 -8.09 -0.27 -8.44
C VAL A 102 -8.86 -0.05 -7.15
N HIS A 103 -9.86 -0.88 -6.89
CA HIS A 103 -10.65 -0.83 -5.66
C HIS A 103 -10.31 -2.02 -4.76
N VAL A 104 -9.75 -1.72 -3.60
CA VAL A 104 -9.45 -2.73 -2.58
C VAL A 104 -10.60 -2.78 -1.58
N LEU A 105 -11.34 -3.89 -1.59
CA LEU A 105 -12.35 -4.21 -0.58
C LEU A 105 -11.65 -4.86 0.61
N ARG A 106 -11.93 -4.32 1.79
CA ARG A 106 -11.28 -4.73 3.03
C ARG A 106 -12.29 -4.77 4.18
N THR A 107 -12.03 -5.66 5.13
CA THR A 107 -12.75 -5.77 6.39
C THR A 107 -11.81 -5.43 7.54
N ILE A 108 -12.32 -4.69 8.53
CA ILE A 108 -11.63 -4.39 9.78
C ILE A 108 -12.21 -5.30 10.87
N HIS A 109 -11.35 -6.02 11.56
CA HIS A 109 -11.74 -6.93 12.64
C HIS A 109 -11.57 -6.24 13.99
N ASN A 110 -12.69 -6.02 14.68
CA ASN A 110 -12.72 -5.20 15.89
C ASN A 110 -12.14 -5.90 17.13
N ASP A 111 -12.02 -7.22 17.12
CA ASP A 111 -11.58 -8.01 18.29
C ASP A 111 -10.16 -7.62 18.72
N PHE A 112 -9.27 -7.40 17.75
CA PHE A 112 -7.93 -6.89 18.00
C PHE A 112 -7.95 -5.53 18.73
N PHE A 113 -8.74 -4.58 18.24
CA PHE A 113 -8.80 -3.23 18.80
C PHE A 113 -9.44 -3.19 20.18
N ARG A 114 -10.47 -4.03 20.42
CA ARG A 114 -11.11 -4.19 21.72
C ARG A 114 -10.13 -4.75 22.76
N ALA A 115 -9.35 -5.76 22.39
CA ALA A 115 -8.34 -6.36 23.27
C ALA A 115 -7.22 -5.38 23.64
N ALA A 116 -6.78 -4.56 22.68
CA ALA A 116 -5.72 -3.56 22.85
C ALA A 116 -6.19 -2.25 23.51
N LYS A 117 -7.48 -2.10 23.81
CA LYS A 117 -8.07 -0.93 24.51
C LYS A 117 -7.73 0.44 23.88
N PHE A 118 -7.56 0.51 22.56
CA PHE A 118 -7.32 1.78 21.87
C PHE A 118 -8.48 2.77 22.10
N ARG A 119 -8.16 4.02 22.42
CA ARG A 119 -9.15 5.12 22.42
C ARG A 119 -9.49 5.57 21.00
N SER A 120 -8.47 5.64 20.14
CA SER A 120 -8.57 5.89 18.70
C SER A 120 -7.27 5.42 18.05
N VAL A 121 -7.34 4.89 16.83
CA VAL A 121 -6.16 4.43 16.08
C VAL A 121 -6.39 4.59 14.59
N ARG A 122 -5.34 4.99 13.88
CA ARG A 122 -5.33 5.13 12.42
C ARG A 122 -4.63 3.94 11.80
N VAL A 123 -5.32 3.23 10.91
CA VAL A 123 -4.71 2.15 10.10
C VAL A 123 -4.23 2.74 8.79
N VAL A 124 -2.91 2.73 8.57
CA VAL A 124 -2.26 3.42 7.45
C VAL A 124 -1.63 2.40 6.49
N SER A 125 -2.15 2.38 5.27
CA SER A 125 -1.59 1.61 4.15
C SER A 125 -0.72 2.53 3.30
N THR A 126 0.38 2.01 2.77
CA THR A 126 1.30 2.77 1.91
C THR A 126 1.17 2.28 0.48
N VAL A 127 1.29 3.19 -0.49
CA VAL A 127 1.14 2.91 -1.92
C VAL A 127 2.34 3.46 -2.66
N TRP A 128 2.82 2.72 -3.66
CA TRP A 128 3.93 3.12 -4.51
C TRP A 128 3.61 2.78 -5.97
N LEU A 129 4.03 3.65 -6.89
CA LEU A 129 3.95 3.40 -8.31
C LEU A 129 5.35 3.13 -8.85
N GLY A 130 5.63 1.87 -9.16
CA GLY A 130 6.86 1.44 -9.81
C GLY A 130 6.80 1.69 -11.31
N VAL A 131 7.84 2.34 -11.83
CA VAL A 131 8.01 2.65 -13.24
C VAL A 131 9.30 1.98 -13.73
N PRO A 132 9.34 1.35 -14.93
CA PRO A 132 10.59 0.80 -15.45
C PRO A 132 11.63 1.91 -15.62
N GLY A 133 12.84 1.70 -15.09
CA GLY A 133 13.90 2.71 -15.01
C GLY A 133 14.46 3.24 -16.34
N SER A 134 13.92 2.82 -17.49
CA SER A 134 14.36 3.26 -18.82
C SER A 134 13.31 4.01 -19.64
N SER A 135 12.07 4.17 -19.16
CA SER A 135 10.97 4.68 -20.01
C SER A 135 10.23 5.90 -19.50
N VAL A 136 10.61 6.49 -18.36
CA VAL A 136 9.93 7.68 -17.83
C VAL A 136 10.93 8.71 -17.30
N LEU A 137 10.87 9.89 -17.88
CA LEU A 137 11.46 11.11 -17.33
C LEU A 137 10.47 11.66 -16.30
N VAL A 138 10.80 11.58 -15.02
CA VAL A 138 10.06 12.25 -13.95
C VAL A 138 10.59 13.68 -13.87
N LEU A 139 9.76 14.67 -14.23
CA LEU A 139 10.09 16.06 -13.96
C LEU A 139 9.76 16.34 -12.48
N GLU A 140 10.77 16.63 -11.68
CA GLU A 140 10.59 17.14 -10.33
C GLU A 140 9.85 18.50 -10.39
N GLU A 141 8.96 18.74 -9.44
CA GLU A 141 8.18 19.97 -9.33
C GLU A 141 9.12 21.16 -9.08
N GLY A 142 9.47 21.89 -10.16
CA GLY A 142 10.38 23.03 -10.10
C GLY A 142 11.12 23.36 -11.40
N ALA A 143 11.14 22.46 -12.38
CA ALA A 143 11.81 22.67 -13.67
C ALA A 143 10.95 23.45 -14.69
N HIS A 144 10.42 24.61 -14.33
CA HIS A 144 9.84 25.55 -15.29
C HIS A 144 10.81 26.71 -15.53
N ARG A 145 11.82 26.50 -16.37
CA ARG A 145 12.57 27.62 -16.95
C ARG A 145 11.96 27.99 -18.30
N ARG A 146 11.32 29.15 -18.34
CA ARG A 146 10.84 29.78 -19.57
C ARG A 146 11.94 30.75 -20.02
N GLU A 147 12.60 30.45 -21.13
CA GLU A 147 13.39 31.47 -21.83
C GLU A 147 12.45 32.23 -22.77
N VAL A 148 12.53 33.56 -22.71
CA VAL A 148 11.81 34.52 -23.55
C VAL A 148 12.81 35.10 -24.54
#